data_AF-A0A3P9DM24-F1
#
_entry.id   AF-A0A3P9DM24-F1
#
_cell.length_a   1.000
_cell.length_b   1.000
_cell.length_c   1.000
_cell.angle_alpha   90.00
_cell.angle_beta   90.00
_cell.angle_gamma   90.00
#
_symmetry.space_group_name_H-M   'P 1'
#
loop_
_entity.id
_entity.type
_entity.pdbx_description
1 polymer ?
#
loop_
_entity_poly.entity_id
_entity_poly.type
_entity_poly.pdbx_seq_one_letter_code
_entity_poly.pdbx_strand_id
1 'polypeptide(L)'
;MMMMMMSSKINKTQTLPHRAEEGGSIAVKCRFYLSGSRKLFCKEKCENGNILVETSDDAAQNGRYSIKYENSYNIMYVSITQLKQSDSGRYRCSLDKHWWTVGNDDFELIVTEGEFLLTVRTWLTSSEQHCMTSVLDDRYRL
;
A
#
# COMPACT_ATOMS: atom_id res chain seq x y z
N MET A 1 -6.44 -32.65 18.88
CA MET A 1 -7.78 -32.02 18.81
C MET A 1 -7.69 -30.89 17.80
N MET A 2 -8.18 -31.11 16.59
CA MET A 2 -8.08 -30.15 15.48
C MET A 2 -9.25 -29.16 15.59
N MET A 3 -9.02 -27.95 16.10
CA MET A 3 -10.04 -26.90 16.04
C MET A 3 -10.13 -26.41 14.60
N MET A 4 -11.11 -26.94 13.87
CA MET A 4 -11.62 -26.31 12.66
C MET A 4 -12.23 -24.97 13.08
N MET A 5 -11.51 -23.86 12.86
CA MET A 5 -12.16 -22.55 12.92
C MET A 5 -12.84 -22.31 11.59
N MET A 6 -14.16 -22.15 11.67
CA MET A 6 -14.99 -21.72 10.56
C MET A 6 -14.39 -20.43 9.98
N SER A 7 -14.10 -20.42 8.67
CA SER A 7 -13.95 -19.17 7.93
C SER A 7 -15.29 -18.44 8.03
N SER A 8 -15.43 -17.61 9.06
CA SER A 8 -16.46 -16.59 9.07
C SER A 8 -16.10 -15.64 7.93
N LYS A 9 -16.81 -15.77 6.81
CA LYS A 9 -16.89 -14.69 5.83
C LYS A 9 -17.56 -13.54 6.56
N ILE A 10 -16.77 -12.73 7.26
CA ILE A 10 -17.22 -11.41 7.67
C ILE A 10 -17.53 -10.70 6.35
N ASN A 11 -18.79 -10.34 6.13
CA ASN A 11 -19.16 -9.49 5.01
C ASN A 11 -18.35 -8.19 5.18
N LYS A 12 -17.26 -8.05 4.42
CA LYS A 12 -16.46 -6.83 4.40
C LYS A 12 -17.40 -5.70 4.00
N THR A 13 -17.70 -4.81 4.94
CA THR A 13 -18.34 -3.54 4.63
C THR A 13 -17.50 -2.87 3.56
N GLN A 14 -18.12 -2.40 2.48
CA GLN A 14 -17.40 -1.73 1.40
C GLN A 14 -16.64 -0.53 1.98
N THR A 15 -15.33 -0.70 2.14
CA THR A 15 -14.47 0.32 2.75
C THR A 15 -14.15 1.34 1.67
N LEU A 16 -14.31 2.63 1.97
CA LEU A 16 -13.97 3.70 1.03
C LEU A 16 -12.48 3.59 0.67
N PRO A 17 -12.12 3.78 -0.62
CA PRO A 17 -10.73 3.75 -1.03
C PRO A 17 -9.95 4.89 -0.36
N HIS A 18 -8.70 4.62 -0.04
CA HIS A 18 -7.76 5.66 0.35
C HIS A 18 -7.39 6.49 -0.88
N ARG A 19 -7.22 7.79 -0.68
CA ARG A 19 -6.83 8.73 -1.73
C ARG A 19 -5.60 9.51 -1.31
N ALA A 20 -4.68 9.68 -2.24
CA ALA A 20 -3.48 10.49 -2.06
C ALA A 20 -3.02 11.05 -3.41
N GLU A 21 -2.18 12.07 -3.38
CA GLU A 21 -1.64 12.68 -4.60
C GLU A 21 -0.26 12.09 -4.95
N GLU A 22 0.04 12.07 -6.24
CA GLU A 22 1.36 11.76 -6.77
C GLU A 22 2.45 12.68 -6.17
N GLY A 23 3.61 12.10 -5.84
CA GLY A 23 4.67 12.73 -5.06
C GLY A 23 4.43 12.72 -3.55
N GLY A 24 3.19 12.52 -3.11
CA GLY A 24 2.81 12.46 -1.70
C GLY A 24 3.20 11.17 -0.99
N SER A 25 2.65 10.98 0.21
CA SER A 25 2.83 9.76 1.01
C SER A 25 1.51 9.36 1.68
N ILE A 26 1.36 8.08 1.99
CA ILE A 26 0.22 7.58 2.76
C ILE A 26 0.68 6.63 3.87
N ALA A 27 -0.01 6.67 5.00
CA ALA A 27 0.06 5.66 6.04
C ALA A 27 -1.33 5.04 6.26
N VAL A 28 -1.42 3.71 6.16
CA VAL A 28 -2.67 2.97 6.34
C VAL A 28 -2.57 2.08 7.56
N LYS A 29 -3.64 2.06 8.34
CA LYS A 29 -3.77 1.28 9.56
C LYS A 29 -4.51 -0.03 9.25
N CYS A 30 -3.82 -1.15 9.42
CA CYS A 30 -4.35 -2.49 9.31
C CYS A 30 -4.57 -3.09 10.70
N ARG A 31 -5.77 -3.58 10.98
CA ARG A 31 -6.15 -4.08 12.31
C ARG A 31 -6.36 -5.58 12.30
N PHE A 32 -5.75 -6.28 13.27
CA PHE A 32 -5.89 -7.72 13.45
C PHE A 32 -6.52 -8.06 14.79
N TYR A 33 -7.26 -9.17 14.84
CA TYR A 33 -7.86 -9.68 16.09
C TYR A 33 -6.86 -10.47 16.95
N LEU A 34 -5.82 -11.01 16.32
CA LEU A 34 -4.81 -11.87 16.94
C LEU A 34 -3.42 -11.35 16.58
N SER A 35 -2.45 -11.60 17.46
CA SER A 35 -1.04 -11.26 17.21
C SER A 35 -0.36 -12.31 16.32
N GLY A 36 0.67 -11.88 15.60
CA GLY A 36 1.49 -12.74 14.75
C GLY A 36 2.94 -12.27 14.72
N SER A 37 3.84 -13.18 14.35
CA SER A 37 5.28 -12.93 14.35
C SER A 37 5.76 -12.36 13.01
N ARG A 38 5.23 -12.87 11.89
CA ARG A 38 5.67 -12.49 10.54
C ARG A 38 4.65 -11.55 9.91
N LYS A 39 5.13 -10.42 9.40
CA LYS A 39 4.32 -9.31 8.89
C LYS A 39 4.67 -9.09 7.42
N LEU A 40 3.66 -9.01 6.57
CA LEU A 40 3.84 -8.76 5.15
C LEU A 40 2.97 -7.58 4.69
N PHE A 41 3.56 -6.75 3.84
CA PHE A 41 2.87 -5.70 3.11
C PHE A 41 3.05 -5.96 1.62
N CYS A 42 1.93 -6.11 0.91
CA CYS A 42 1.92 -6.64 -0.46
C CYS A 42 1.05 -5.79 -1.37
N LYS A 43 1.42 -5.73 -2.66
CA LYS A 43 0.51 -5.30 -3.73
C LYS A 43 -0.40 -6.49 -4.03
N GLU A 44 -1.72 -6.32 -4.09
CA GLU A 44 -2.66 -7.44 -4.25
C GLU A 44 -2.57 -8.53 -3.17
N LYS A 45 -2.25 -9.77 -3.55
CA LYS A 45 -2.07 -10.89 -2.61
C LYS A 45 -0.59 -11.06 -2.28
N CYS A 46 -0.31 -11.55 -1.08
CA CYS A 46 1.06 -11.89 -0.64
C CYS A 46 1.56 -13.22 -1.25
N GLU A 47 1.56 -13.30 -2.58
CA GLU A 47 1.99 -14.46 -3.37
C GLU A 47 2.96 -13.98 -4.45
N ASN A 48 3.97 -14.79 -4.80
CA ASN A 48 4.90 -14.64 -5.93
C ASN A 48 5.19 -13.20 -6.41
N GLY A 49 6.25 -12.57 -5.90
CA GLY A 49 6.79 -11.30 -6.41
C GLY A 49 6.02 -10.04 -5.98
N ASN A 50 4.88 -10.18 -5.30
CA ASN A 50 4.04 -9.07 -4.87
C ASN A 50 4.34 -8.55 -3.44
N ILE A 51 5.29 -9.17 -2.75
CA ILE A 51 5.69 -8.79 -1.40
C ILE A 51 6.55 -7.54 -1.49
N LEU A 52 6.05 -6.43 -0.95
CA LEU A 52 6.74 -5.14 -0.92
C LEU A 52 7.66 -5.05 0.29
N VAL A 53 7.17 -5.50 1.45
CA VAL A 53 7.94 -5.60 2.70
C VAL A 53 7.55 -6.88 3.42
N GLU A 54 8.54 -7.58 3.96
CA GLU A 54 8.36 -8.72 4.86
C GLU A 54 9.31 -8.58 6.04
N THR A 55 8.82 -8.81 7.26
CA THR A 55 9.66 -8.79 8.46
C THR A 55 9.08 -9.62 9.61
N SER A 56 9.95 -10.11 10.48
CA SER A 56 9.56 -10.65 11.79
C SER A 56 9.66 -9.61 12.91
N ASP A 57 10.39 -8.51 12.67
CA ASP A 57 10.57 -7.42 13.62
C ASP A 57 9.33 -6.53 13.69
N ASP A 58 9.35 -5.54 14.59
CA ASP A 58 8.27 -4.58 14.74
C ASP A 58 8.33 -3.45 13.71
N ALA A 59 9.43 -3.31 12.98
CA ALA A 59 9.53 -2.36 11.88
C ALA A 59 10.46 -2.88 10.78
N ALA A 60 10.15 -2.51 9.54
CA ALA A 60 11.02 -2.73 8.39
C ALA A 60 10.69 -1.75 7.27
N GLN A 61 11.66 -1.51 6.40
CA GLN A 61 11.52 -0.65 5.24
C GLN A 61 12.20 -1.29 4.03
N ASN A 62 11.54 -1.22 2.88
CA ASN A 62 12.10 -1.60 1.59
C ASN A 62 11.82 -0.47 0.58
N GLY A 63 12.84 0.31 0.26
CA GLY A 63 12.71 1.49 -0.58
C GLY A 63 11.66 2.46 -0.04
N ARG A 64 10.59 2.68 -0.83
CA ARG A 64 9.49 3.59 -0.50
C ARG A 64 8.42 2.98 0.41
N TYR A 65 8.47 1.68 0.67
CA TYR A 65 7.46 0.93 1.43
C TYR A 65 7.95 0.64 2.84
N SER A 66 7.09 0.74 3.85
CA SER A 66 7.46 0.41 5.24
C SER A 66 6.34 -0.26 6.02
N ILE A 67 6.73 -1.02 7.05
CA ILE A 67 5.88 -1.60 8.09
C ILE A 67 6.31 -1.05 9.45
N LYS A 68 5.34 -0.73 10.30
CA LYS A 68 5.50 -0.58 11.76
C LYS A 68 4.36 -1.34 12.46
N TYR A 69 4.68 -2.23 13.39
CA TYR A 69 3.72 -3.05 14.11
C TYR A 69 3.69 -2.68 15.59
N GLU A 70 2.48 -2.52 16.12
CA GLU A 70 2.23 -2.21 17.52
C GLU A 70 1.51 -3.40 18.16
N ASN A 71 2.30 -4.28 18.79
CA ASN A 71 1.84 -5.56 19.32
C ASN A 71 0.74 -5.39 20.39
N SER A 72 0.82 -4.37 21.24
CA SER A 72 -0.19 -4.10 22.29
C SER A 72 -1.60 -3.91 21.76
N TYR A 73 -1.74 -3.50 20.49
CA TYR A 73 -3.04 -3.22 19.87
C TYR A 73 -3.34 -4.11 18.66
N ASN A 74 -2.41 -5.01 18.30
CA ASN A 74 -2.45 -5.79 17.06
C ASN A 74 -2.68 -4.91 15.82
N ILE A 75 -2.00 -3.76 15.77
CA ILE A 75 -2.11 -2.80 14.67
C ILE A 75 -0.82 -2.83 13.86
N MET A 76 -0.96 -2.97 12.55
CA MET A 76 0.13 -2.75 11.60
C MET A 76 -0.12 -1.47 10.83
N TYR A 77 0.86 -0.58 10.83
CA TYR A 77 0.92 0.59 9.97
C TYR A 77 1.78 0.26 8.77
N VAL A 78 1.21 0.42 7.58
CA VAL A 78 1.97 0.32 6.33
C VAL A 78 2.06 1.71 5.72
N SER A 79 3.17 2.02 5.06
CA SER A 79 3.33 3.31 4.40
C SER A 79 3.96 3.19 3.02
N ILE A 80 3.57 4.11 2.15
CA ILE A 80 4.16 4.30 0.82
C ILE A 80 4.51 5.77 0.70
N THR A 81 5.77 6.06 0.40
CA THR A 81 6.28 7.42 0.17
C THR A 81 6.49 7.70 -1.31
N GLN A 82 6.60 8.98 -1.70
CA GLN A 82 6.83 9.42 -3.09
C GLN A 82 5.90 8.72 -4.10
N LEU A 83 4.60 8.72 -3.80
CA LEU A 83 3.57 8.00 -4.55
C LEU A 83 3.63 8.28 -6.04
N LYS A 84 3.38 7.27 -6.86
CA LYS A 84 3.20 7.39 -8.31
C LYS A 84 1.76 7.06 -8.66
N GLN A 85 1.22 7.58 -9.76
CA GLN A 85 -0.13 7.17 -10.21
C GLN A 85 -0.26 5.65 -10.38
N SER A 86 0.80 4.98 -10.83
CA SER A 86 0.90 3.51 -10.94
C SER A 86 0.86 2.76 -9.60
N ASP A 87 1.04 3.46 -8.48
CA ASP A 87 0.87 2.88 -7.14
C ASP A 87 -0.61 2.63 -6.83
N SER A 88 -1.57 3.17 -7.59
CA SER A 88 -2.98 2.85 -7.45
C SER A 88 -3.25 1.34 -7.55
N GLY A 89 -4.31 0.89 -6.89
CA GLY A 89 -4.73 -0.51 -6.85
C GLY A 89 -4.88 -1.04 -5.43
N ARG A 90 -5.08 -2.36 -5.33
CA ARG A 90 -5.32 -3.03 -4.07
C ARG A 90 -4.02 -3.41 -3.38
N TYR A 91 -4.01 -3.28 -2.07
CA TYR A 91 -2.92 -3.69 -1.19
C TYR A 91 -3.44 -4.60 -0.09
N ARG A 92 -2.52 -5.41 0.45
CA ARG A 92 -2.79 -6.32 1.56
C ARG A 92 -1.74 -6.21 2.65
N CYS A 93 -2.24 -6.10 3.86
CA CYS A 93 -1.55 -6.36 5.10
C CYS A 93 -1.81 -7.82 5.50
N SER A 94 -0.76 -8.64 5.58
CA SER A 94 -0.87 -10.02 6.08
C SER A 94 -0.09 -10.16 7.38
N LEU A 95 -0.68 -10.86 8.33
CA LEU A 95 -0.03 -11.22 9.58
C LEU A 95 -0.07 -12.75 9.71
N ASP A 96 1.10 -13.35 9.92
CA ASP A 96 1.29 -14.79 9.99
C ASP A 96 1.86 -15.20 11.35
N LYS A 97 1.55 -16.44 11.76
CA LYS A 97 2.11 -17.08 12.97
C LYS A 97 2.57 -18.49 12.60
N HIS A 98 3.87 -18.72 12.70
CA HIS A 98 4.51 -19.96 12.25
C HIS A 98 4.14 -20.31 10.80
N TRP A 99 3.37 -21.38 10.57
CA TRP A 99 3.01 -21.90 9.24
C TRP A 99 1.57 -21.57 8.81
N TRP A 100 0.87 -20.67 9.50
CA TRP A 100 -0.49 -20.26 9.12
C TRP A 100 -0.71 -18.75 9.19
N THR A 101 -1.55 -18.25 8.30
CA THR A 101 -1.97 -16.86 8.27
C THR A 101 -2.96 -16.58 9.40
N VAL A 102 -2.65 -15.58 10.22
CA VAL A 102 -3.48 -15.11 11.34
C VAL A 102 -4.61 -14.23 10.82
N GLY A 103 -4.32 -13.36 9.86
CA GLY A 103 -5.32 -12.50 9.26
C GLY A 103 -4.78 -11.70 8.08
N ASN A 104 -5.71 -11.22 7.27
CA ASN A 104 -5.45 -10.31 6.16
C ASN A 104 -6.34 -9.08 6.31
N ASP A 105 -5.79 -7.91 6.00
CA ASP A 105 -6.54 -6.67 5.84
C ASP A 105 -6.22 -6.08 4.47
N ASP A 106 -7.25 -5.76 3.68
CA ASP A 106 -7.04 -5.27 2.30
C ASP A 106 -7.64 -3.87 2.19
N PHE A 107 -6.94 -3.00 1.48
CA PHE A 107 -7.40 -1.66 1.18
C PHE A 107 -7.12 -1.31 -0.29
N GLU A 108 -7.94 -0.42 -0.83
CA GLU A 108 -7.75 0.16 -2.15
C GLU A 108 -7.07 1.52 -2.00
N LEU A 109 -6.05 1.78 -2.81
CA LEU A 109 -5.41 3.08 -2.92
C LEU A 109 -5.66 3.67 -4.31
N ILE A 110 -6.11 4.93 -4.34
CA ILE A 110 -6.24 5.72 -5.55
C ILE A 110 -5.24 6.88 -5.44
N VAL A 111 -4.27 6.93 -6.36
CA VAL A 111 -3.31 8.03 -6.49
C VAL A 111 -3.74 8.92 -7.63
N THR A 112 -4.01 10.19 -7.34
CA THR A 112 -4.37 11.20 -8.35
C THR A 112 -3.18 12.09 -8.70
N GLU A 113 -3.20 12.72 -9.87
CA GLU A 113 -2.23 13.79 -10.18
C GLU A 113 -2.33 14.90 -9.13
N GLY A 114 -1.17 15.42 -8.72
CA GLY A 114 -1.12 16.59 -7.86
C GLY A 114 -1.68 17.82 -8.57
N GLU A 115 -2.36 18.69 -7.82
CA GLU A 115 -3.04 19.88 -8.38
C GLU A 115 -2.11 20.79 -9.20
N PHE A 116 -0.83 20.85 -8.84
CA PHE A 116 0.18 21.61 -9.58
C PHE A 116 0.31 21.11 -11.04
N LEU A 117 0.37 19.79 -11.24
CA LEU A 117 0.53 19.21 -12.58
C LEU A 117 -0.74 19.40 -13.43
N LEU A 118 -1.91 19.28 -12.81
CA LEU A 118 -3.20 19.51 -13.47
C LEU A 118 -3.31 20.95 -13.95
N THR A 119 -2.94 21.91 -13.10
CA THR A 119 -2.97 23.33 -13.44
C THR A 119 -2.04 23.63 -14.60
N VAL A 120 -0.78 23.17 -14.55
CA VAL A 120 0.16 23.45 -15.66
C VAL A 120 -0.35 22.87 -16.98
N ARG A 121 -0.96 21.67 -16.98
CA ARG A 121 -1.52 21.10 -18.22
C ARG A 121 -2.65 21.95 -18.81
N THR A 122 -3.54 22.52 -18.00
CA THR A 122 -4.67 23.29 -18.52
C THR A 122 -4.27 24.63 -19.14
N TRP A 123 -3.09 25.17 -18.80
CA TRP A 123 -2.59 26.45 -19.33
C TRP A 123 -1.65 26.31 -20.52
N LEU A 124 -1.09 25.12 -20.77
CA LEU A 124 -0.11 24.92 -21.84
C LEU A 124 -0.76 24.59 -23.18
N THR A 125 -0.18 25.14 -24.25
CA THR A 125 -0.54 24.75 -25.63
C THR A 125 -0.13 23.31 -25.92
N SER A 126 -0.71 22.69 -26.96
CA SER A 126 -0.41 21.29 -27.31
C SER A 126 1.07 21.03 -27.60
N SER A 127 1.79 22.01 -28.17
CA SER A 127 3.23 21.93 -28.41
C SER A 127 4.05 21.98 -27.12
N GLU A 128 3.60 22.71 -26.10
CA GLU A 128 4.30 22.83 -24.81
C GLU A 128 4.02 21.65 -23.89
N GLN A 129 2.84 21.04 -23.98
CA GLN A 129 2.54 19.79 -23.27
C GLN A 129 3.49 18.66 -23.70
N HIS A 130 3.75 18.50 -25.00
CA HIS A 130 4.68 17.48 -25.52
C HIS A 130 6.12 17.70 -25.03
N CYS A 131 6.56 18.96 -24.96
CA CYS A 131 7.87 19.35 -24.43
C CYS A 131 7.97 19.07 -22.92
N MET A 132 6.94 19.39 -22.14
CA MET A 132 6.95 19.14 -20.71
C MET A 132 6.88 17.65 -20.36
N THR A 133 6.12 16.85 -21.12
CA THR A 133 6.08 15.39 -20.90
C THR A 133 7.43 14.73 -21.16
N SER A 134 8.17 15.18 -22.18
CA SER A 134 9.51 14.66 -22.47
C SER A 134 10.53 15.07 -21.40
N VAL A 135 10.47 16.30 -20.87
CA VAL A 135 11.34 16.74 -19.76
C VAL A 135 11.04 16.02 -18.45
N LEU A 136 9.77 15.68 -18.18
CA LEU A 136 9.42 14.89 -16.99
C LEU A 136 9.89 13.43 -17.13
N ASP A 137 9.70 12.79 -18.29
CA ASP A 137 10.17 11.42 -18.53
C ASP A 137 11.70 11.28 -18.37
N ASP A 138 12.47 12.28 -18.82
CA ASP A 138 13.93 12.33 -18.64
C ASP A 138 14.36 12.49 -17.16
N ARG A 139 13.57 13.18 -16.32
CA ARG A 139 13.86 13.30 -14.88
C ARG A 139 13.52 12.06 -14.06
N TYR A 140 12.69 11.16 -14.58
CA TYR A 140 12.34 9.88 -13.94
C TYR A 140 13.19 8.70 -14.45
N ARG A 141 14.16 8.95 -15.33
CA ARG A 141 15.04 7.94 -15.95
C ARG A 141 16.45 7.85 -15.35
N LEU A 142 16.70 8.48 -14.20
CA LEU A 142 17.94 8.37 -13.42
C LEU A 142 17.79 7.38 -12.26
#